data_AF-A0A6H5J4Y1-F1
#
_entry.id   AF-A0A6H5J4Y1-F1
#
_cell.length_a   1.000
_cell.length_b   1.000
_cell.length_c   1.000
_cell.angle_alpha   90.00
_cell.angle_beta   90.00
_cell.angle_gamma   90.00
#
_symmetry.space_group_name_H-M   'P 1'
#
loop_
_entity.id
_entity.type
_entity.pdbx_description
1 polymer ?
#
loop_
_entity_poly.entity_id
_entity_poly.type
_entity_poly.pdbx_seq_one_letter_code
_entity_poly.pdbx_strand_id
1 'polypeptide(L)'
;MHPCRGWFFVFEENELHPEARERKWESQSFHYDNVMVAMLTLFAVQTGEGWPQVLQNSMAATYENKGPIQNFRIEMSIFYIVYFIVFPFFFVNIFVALIIITFQEQGEAELQDGEIDKNQVTIGSPFYF
;
A
#
# COMPACT_ATOMS: atom_id res chain seq x y z
N MET A 1 10.43 -35.17 -10.36
CA MET A 1 11.88 -34.91 -10.19
C MET A 1 12.02 -33.41 -9.93
N HIS A 2 12.45 -32.99 -8.74
CA HIS A 2 12.51 -31.56 -8.37
C HIS A 2 13.73 -30.90 -9.03
N PRO A 3 13.55 -29.98 -10.00
CA PRO A 3 14.66 -29.44 -10.80
C PRO A 3 15.56 -28.45 -10.04
N CYS A 4 15.13 -27.93 -8.89
CA CYS A 4 15.89 -26.99 -8.06
C CYS A 4 16.64 -27.73 -6.94
N ARG A 5 17.71 -28.46 -7.29
CA ARG A 5 18.64 -29.11 -6.35
C ARG A 5 20.07 -29.02 -6.88
N GLY A 6 21.06 -29.06 -5.98
CA GLY A 6 22.48 -28.99 -6.31
C GLY A 6 23.04 -27.57 -6.26
N TRP A 7 24.15 -27.33 -6.96
CA TRP A 7 24.91 -26.08 -6.87
C TRP A 7 24.82 -25.28 -8.17
N PHE A 8 25.01 -23.97 -8.08
CA PHE A 8 25.20 -23.07 -9.22
C PHE A 8 26.34 -22.09 -8.92
N PHE A 9 26.94 -21.57 -9.98
CA PHE A 9 28.02 -20.59 -9.87
C PHE A 9 27.45 -19.19 -10.01
N VAL A 10 27.77 -18.32 -9.05
CA VAL A 10 27.51 -16.89 -9.12
C VAL A 10 28.79 -16.19 -9.56
N PHE A 11 28.69 -15.35 -10.57
CA PHE A 11 29.78 -14.52 -11.07
C PHE A 11 29.49 -13.09 -10.63
N GLU A 12 30.26 -12.57 -9.68
CA GLU A 12 30.16 -11.18 -9.24
C GLU A 12 31.18 -10.34 -10.00
N GLU A 13 30.81 -9.12 -10.40
CA GLU A 13 31.66 -8.26 -11.26
C GLU A 13 33.02 -7.92 -10.64
N ASN A 14 33.13 -7.97 -9.30
CA ASN A 14 34.32 -7.61 -8.55
C ASN A 14 35.18 -8.82 -8.13
N GLU A 15 34.77 -10.06 -8.43
CA GLU A 15 35.50 -11.26 -8.05
C GLU A 15 36.01 -12.04 -9.28
N LEU A 16 37.28 -12.45 -9.23
CA LEU A 16 37.92 -13.20 -10.31
C LEU A 16 37.45 -14.68 -10.37
N HIS A 17 36.98 -15.22 -9.24
CA HIS A 17 36.56 -16.62 -9.12
C HIS A 17 35.07 -16.72 -8.84
N PRO A 18 34.33 -17.62 -9.51
CA PRO A 18 32.92 -17.80 -9.23
C PRO A 18 32.70 -18.49 -7.88
N GLU A 19 31.72 -18.00 -7.13
CA GLU A 19 31.28 -18.61 -5.89
C GLU A 19 30.24 -19.71 -6.17
N ALA A 20 30.44 -20.90 -5.60
CA ALA A 20 29.44 -21.96 -5.67
C ALA A 20 28.39 -21.76 -4.58
N ARG A 21 27.13 -21.52 -4.98
CA ARG A 21 25.99 -21.40 -4.08
C ARG A 21 25.02 -22.57 -4.26
N GLU A 22 24.35 -22.97 -3.19
CA GLU A 22 23.33 -24.02 -3.24
C GLU A 22 22.03 -23.47 -3.84
N ARG A 23 21.41 -24.21 -4.75
CA ARG A 23 20.11 -23.85 -5.34
C ARG A 23 19.00 -24.06 -4.31
N LYS A 24 18.25 -23.01 -3.99
CA LYS A 24 17.08 -23.07 -3.12
C LYS A 24 15.82 -22.67 -3.89
N TRP A 25 14.72 -23.37 -3.60
CA TRP A 25 13.40 -22.99 -4.09
C TRP A 25 12.79 -22.03 -3.08
N GLU A 26 12.80 -20.75 -3.40
CA GLU A 26 12.35 -19.68 -2.51
C GLU A 26 11.09 -19.02 -3.08
N SER A 27 10.15 -18.70 -2.20
CA SER A 27 8.96 -17.90 -2.52
C SER A 27 9.32 -16.41 -2.56
N GLN A 28 8.60 -15.65 -3.37
CA GLN A 28 8.71 -14.18 -3.35
C GLN A 28 8.25 -13.63 -2.00
N SER A 29 8.89 -12.56 -1.51
CA SER A 29 8.50 -11.93 -0.23
C SER A 29 7.06 -11.39 -0.27
N PHE A 30 6.63 -10.90 -1.44
CA PHE A 30 5.26 -10.51 -1.72
C PHE A 30 4.60 -11.58 -2.59
N HIS A 31 3.55 -12.22 -2.06
CA HIS A 31 2.87 -13.34 -2.69
C HIS A 31 1.38 -13.36 -2.31
N TYR A 32 0.60 -14.20 -3.02
CA TYR A 32 -0.86 -14.26 -2.91
C TYR A 32 -1.38 -15.58 -2.32
N ASP A 33 -0.51 -16.40 -1.73
CA ASP A 33 -0.85 -17.74 -1.19
C ASP A 33 -1.85 -17.72 -0.02
N ASN A 34 -1.91 -16.64 0.76
CA ASN A 34 -2.88 -16.47 1.84
C ASN A 34 -3.37 -15.03 1.93
N VAL A 35 -4.54 -14.85 2.55
CA VAL A 35 -5.23 -13.55 2.61
C VAL A 35 -4.41 -12.48 3.32
N MET A 36 -3.71 -12.81 4.41
CA MET A 36 -2.94 -11.80 5.16
C MET A 36 -1.78 -11.25 4.34
N VAL A 37 -1.00 -12.11 3.69
CA VAL A 37 0.13 -11.69 2.87
C VAL A 37 -0.34 -11.05 1.56
N ALA A 38 -1.47 -11.49 1.00
CA ALA A 38 -2.10 -10.82 -0.13
C ALA A 38 -2.50 -9.37 0.23
N MET A 39 -3.09 -9.15 1.40
CA MET A 39 -3.43 -7.82 1.88
C MET A 39 -2.17 -6.96 2.09
N LEU A 40 -1.10 -7.51 2.66
CA LEU A 40 0.19 -6.82 2.80
C LEU A 40 0.77 -6.43 1.43
N THR A 41 0.70 -7.35 0.46
CA THR A 41 1.17 -7.11 -0.91
C THR A 41 0.38 -5.99 -1.56
N LEU A 42 -0.95 -6.01 -1.47
CA LEU A 42 -1.83 -4.95 -1.99
C LEU A 42 -1.62 -3.61 -1.28
N PHE A 43 -1.32 -3.63 0.01
CA PHE A 43 -0.96 -2.44 0.78
C PHE A 43 0.35 -1.81 0.25
N ALA A 44 1.41 -2.60 0.06
CA ALA A 44 2.67 -2.11 -0.52
C ALA A 44 2.49 -1.55 -1.93
N VAL A 45 1.67 -2.22 -2.75
CA VAL A 45 1.29 -1.73 -4.09
C VAL A 45 0.56 -0.39 -3.97
N GLN A 46 -0.35 -0.24 -3.01
CA GLN A 46 -1.12 0.99 -2.80
C GLN A 46 -0.25 2.18 -2.39
N THR A 47 0.79 1.96 -1.58
CA THR A 47 1.75 3.02 -1.19
C THR A 47 2.74 3.35 -2.30
N GLY A 48 2.77 2.58 -3.39
CA GLY A 48 3.73 2.74 -4.48
C GLY A 48 5.13 2.21 -4.13
N GLU A 49 5.27 1.40 -3.08
CA GLU A 49 6.56 0.87 -2.64
C GLU A 49 6.79 -0.52 -3.21
N GLY A 50 7.84 -0.69 -4.02
CA GLY A 50 8.19 -1.99 -4.61
C GLY A 50 7.16 -2.57 -5.58
N TRP A 51 6.10 -1.82 -5.94
CA TRP A 51 5.05 -2.27 -6.86
C TRP A 51 5.54 -2.73 -8.25
N PRO A 52 6.62 -2.17 -8.85
CA PRO A 52 7.10 -2.66 -10.14
C PRO A 52 7.59 -4.10 -10.04
N GLN A 53 8.23 -4.46 -8.93
CA GLN A 53 8.68 -5.83 -8.68
C GLN A 53 7.50 -6.78 -8.50
N VAL A 54 6.47 -6.37 -7.75
CA VAL A 54 5.25 -7.18 -7.55
C VAL A 54 4.52 -7.41 -8.88
N LEU A 55 4.41 -6.37 -9.71
CA LEU A 55 3.83 -6.45 -11.05
C LEU A 55 4.65 -7.39 -11.95
N GLN A 56 5.97 -7.23 -12.01
CA GLN A 56 6.85 -8.08 -12.81
C GLN A 56 6.78 -9.54 -12.38
N ASN A 57 6.82 -9.81 -11.07
CA ASN A 57 6.67 -11.14 -10.51
C ASN A 57 5.30 -11.76 -10.88
N SER A 58 4.24 -10.94 -10.87
CA SER A 58 2.89 -11.39 -11.24
C SER A 58 2.76 -11.69 -12.73
N MET A 59 3.39 -10.89 -13.60
CA MET A 59 3.43 -11.17 -15.04
C MET A 59 4.32 -12.37 -15.39
N ALA A 60 5.34 -12.63 -14.57
CA ALA A 60 6.24 -13.75 -14.75
C ALA A 60 5.70 -15.07 -14.15
N ALA A 61 4.59 -15.03 -13.41
CA ALA A 61 3.99 -16.20 -12.78
C ALA A 61 3.49 -17.20 -13.84
N THR A 62 3.89 -18.47 -13.72
CA THR A 62 3.59 -19.51 -14.71
C THR A 62 2.47 -20.45 -14.25
N TYR A 63 2.78 -21.73 -14.07
CA TYR A 63 1.88 -22.73 -13.51
C TYR A 63 2.33 -23.05 -12.08
N GLU A 64 1.45 -23.65 -11.30
CA GLU A 64 1.76 -24.08 -9.94
C GLU A 64 3.04 -24.93 -9.89
N ASN A 65 3.90 -24.65 -8.91
CA ASN A 65 5.18 -25.33 -8.69
C ASN A 65 6.17 -25.25 -9.87
N LYS A 66 6.05 -24.23 -10.73
CA LYS A 66 7.01 -23.93 -11.80
C LYS A 66 7.65 -22.56 -11.61
N GLY A 67 8.85 -22.41 -12.17
CA GLY A 67 9.62 -21.17 -12.07
C GLY A 67 8.98 -20.04 -12.87
N PRO A 68 9.36 -18.79 -12.59
CA PRO A 68 8.88 -17.65 -13.36
C PRO A 68 9.43 -17.69 -14.80
N ILE A 69 8.63 -17.24 -15.76
CA ILE A 69 9.04 -17.00 -17.15
C ILE A 69 8.67 -15.55 -17.48
N GLN A 70 9.65 -14.75 -17.87
CA GLN A 70 9.43 -13.33 -18.16
C GLN A 70 8.37 -13.14 -19.25
N ASN A 71 7.45 -12.18 -19.03
CA ASN A 71 6.37 -11.82 -19.96
C ASN A 71 5.39 -12.96 -20.29
N PHE A 72 5.26 -13.99 -19.45
CA PHE A 72 4.36 -15.13 -19.70
C PHE A 72 2.88 -14.76 -19.62
N ARG A 73 2.47 -13.96 -18.62
CA ARG A 73 1.09 -13.48 -18.45
C ARG A 73 1.03 -11.97 -18.31
N ILE A 74 1.35 -11.27 -19.39
CA ILE A 74 1.27 -9.81 -19.42
C ILE A 74 -0.14 -9.28 -19.14
N GLU A 75 -1.18 -10.07 -19.40
CA GLU A 75 -2.59 -9.76 -19.09
C GLU A 75 -2.83 -9.43 -17.60
N MET A 76 -2.01 -9.98 -16.69
CA MET A 76 -2.08 -9.69 -15.26
C MET A 76 -1.76 -8.23 -14.94
N SER A 77 -1.08 -7.50 -15.84
CA SER A 77 -0.82 -6.07 -15.68
C SER A 77 -2.08 -5.22 -15.60
N ILE A 78 -3.16 -5.64 -16.28
CA ILE A 78 -4.43 -4.91 -16.31
C ILE A 78 -5.03 -4.82 -14.90
N PHE A 79 -4.90 -5.87 -14.09
CA PHE A 79 -5.35 -5.87 -12.69
C PHE A 79 -4.70 -4.73 -11.91
N TYR A 80 -3.38 -4.57 -12.02
CA TYR A 80 -2.65 -3.51 -11.31
C TYR A 80 -2.98 -2.12 -11.85
N ILE A 81 -3.14 -1.95 -13.17
CA ILE A 81 -3.54 -0.67 -13.77
C ILE A 81 -4.90 -0.24 -13.23
N VAL A 82 -5.89 -1.14 -13.24
CA VAL A 82 -7.23 -0.85 -12.71
C VAL A 82 -7.16 -0.56 -11.21
N TYR A 83 -6.38 -1.34 -10.45
CA TYR A 83 -6.18 -1.11 -9.02
C TYR A 83 -5.62 0.30 -8.74
N PHE A 84 -4.56 0.72 -9.44
CA PHE A 84 -3.96 2.03 -9.29
C PHE A 84 -4.86 3.20 -9.67
N ILE A 85 -5.84 2.97 -10.54
CA ILE A 85 -6.80 4.01 -10.90
C ILE A 85 -7.91 4.03 -9.84
N VAL A 86 -8.58 2.90 -9.63
CA VAL A 86 -9.82 2.81 -8.86
C VAL A 86 -9.62 3.04 -7.36
N PHE A 87 -8.60 2.42 -6.76
CA PHE A 87 -8.43 2.49 -5.30
C PHE A 87 -8.09 3.90 -4.80
N PRO A 88 -7.19 4.66 -5.45
CA PRO A 88 -6.96 6.06 -5.08
C PRO A 88 -8.21 6.93 -5.16
N PHE A 89 -9.13 6.69 -6.11
CA PHE A 89 -10.39 7.42 -6.14
C PHE A 89 -11.22 7.18 -4.87
N PHE A 90 -11.30 5.94 -4.39
CA PHE A 90 -11.98 5.64 -3.13
C PHE A 90 -11.31 6.33 -1.94
N PHE A 91 -9.98 6.26 -1.83
CA PHE A 91 -9.23 6.89 -0.75
C PHE A 91 -9.38 8.41 -0.75
N VAL A 92 -9.27 9.07 -1.90
CA VAL A 92 -9.45 10.53 -2.02
C VAL A 92 -10.87 10.92 -1.64
N ASN A 93 -11.89 10.18 -2.09
CA ASN A 93 -13.28 10.48 -1.74
C ASN A 93 -13.55 10.33 -0.23
N ILE A 94 -13.02 9.28 0.39
CA ILE A 94 -13.13 9.08 1.85
C ILE A 94 -12.37 10.19 2.60
N PHE A 95 -11.17 10.52 2.15
CA PHE A 95 -10.34 11.56 2.77
C PHE A 95 -11.02 12.94 2.68
N VAL A 96 -11.53 13.31 1.52
CA VAL A 96 -12.29 14.56 1.32
C VAL A 96 -13.52 14.60 2.22
N ALA A 97 -14.29 13.51 2.31
CA ALA A 97 -15.46 13.44 3.17
C ALA A 97 -15.09 13.63 4.66
N LEU A 98 -14.02 12.98 5.14
CA LEU A 98 -13.53 13.16 6.51
C LEU A 98 -13.12 14.60 6.80
N ILE A 99 -12.36 15.22 5.89
CA ILE A 99 -11.93 16.61 6.03
C ILE A 99 -13.14 17.55 6.12
N ILE A 100 -14.15 17.38 5.26
CA ILE A 100 -15.38 18.18 5.29
C ILE A 100 -16.09 18.04 6.64
N ILE A 101 -16.27 16.82 7.15
CA ILE A 101 -16.92 16.57 8.45
C ILE A 101 -16.16 17.29 9.57
N THR A 102 -14.83 17.16 9.61
CA THR A 102 -14.02 17.82 10.66
C THR A 102 -14.09 19.35 10.60
N PHE A 103 -14.14 19.95 9.42
CA PHE A 103 -14.29 21.41 9.28
C PHE A 103 -15.70 21.88 9.65
N GLN A 104 -16.74 21.09 9.36
CA GLN A 104 -18.10 21.40 9.77
C GLN A 104 -18.22 21.37 11.31
N GLU A 105 -17.71 20.33 11.97
CA GLU A 105 -17.72 20.23 13.44
C GLU A 105 -16.96 21.39 14.10
N GLN A 106 -15.80 21.79 13.56
CA GLN A 106 -15.05 22.94 14.07
C GLN A 106 -15.79 24.26 13.85
N GLY A 107 -16.36 24.48 12.66
CA GLY A 107 -17.13 25.68 12.35
C GLY A 107 -18.39 25.82 13.21
N GLU A 108 -19.10 24.74 13.48
CA GLU A 108 -20.26 24.73 14.39
C GLU A 108 -19.85 25.01 15.83
N ALA A 109 -18.73 24.45 16.30
CA ALA A 109 -18.21 24.71 17.64
C ALA A 109 -17.80 26.19 17.84
N GLU A 110 -17.15 26.81 16.86
CA GLU A 110 -16.78 28.24 16.91
C GLU A 110 -18.02 29.16 16.95
N LEU A 111 -19.07 28.82 16.20
CA LEU A 111 -20.33 29.57 16.21
C LEU A 111 -21.01 29.49 17.58
N GLN A 112 -21.00 28.32 18.22
CA GLN A 112 -21.60 28.12 19.54
C GLN A 112 -20.82 28.87 20.63
N ASP A 113 -19.48 28.84 20.60
CA ASP A 113 -18.64 29.60 21.55
C ASP A 113 -18.87 31.11 21.42
N GLY A 114 -18.96 31.63 20.19
CA GLY A 114 -19.27 33.04 19.93
C GLY A 114 -20.70 33.47 20.34
N GLU A 115 -21.64 32.53 20.41
CA GLU A 115 -23.01 32.79 20.91
C GLU A 115 -23.08 32.76 22.45
N ILE A 116 -22.26 31.91 23.09
CA ILE A 116 -22.12 31.85 24.55
C ILE A 116 -21.46 33.14 25.07
N ASP A 117 -20.41 33.66 24.41
CA ASP A 117 -19.74 34.90 24.81
C ASP A 117 -20.70 36.11 24.79
N LYS A 118 -21.56 36.22 23.76
CA LYS A 118 -22.58 37.28 23.68
C LYS A 118 -23.62 37.22 24.80
N ASN A 119 -23.94 36.03 25.30
CA ASN A 119 -24.95 35.83 26.35
C ASN A 119 -24.36 35.87 27.77
N GLN A 120 -23.02 35.86 27.93
CA GLN A 120 -22.35 35.96 29.23
C GLN A 120 -22.01 37.41 29.63
N VAL A 121 -21.99 38.37 28.69
CA VAL A 121 -21.65 39.79 28.97
C VAL A 121 -22.66 40.49 29.89
N THR A 122 -23.84 39.94 30.18
CA THR A 122 -24.90 40.64 30.94
C THR A 122 -25.09 40.22 32.40
N ILE A 123 -24.33 39.27 32.96
CA ILE A 123 -24.53 38.79 34.36
C ILE A 123 -23.36 39.17 35.28
N GLY A 124 -22.74 40.33 35.03
CA GLY A 124 -21.55 40.77 35.78
C GLY A 124 -21.46 42.25 36.13
N SER A 125 -22.47 43.08 35.88
CA SER A 125 -22.53 44.44 36.41
C SER A 125 -23.38 44.48 37.69
N PRO A 126 -22.78 44.34 38.88
CA PRO A 126 -23.47 44.78 40.08
C PRO A 126 -23.56 46.29 40.01
N PHE A 127 -24.77 46.79 39.79
CA PHE A 127 -25.20 48.12 40.18
C PHE A 127 -24.66 48.43 41.59
N TYR A 128 -23.63 49.24 41.70
CA TYR A 128 -23.28 49.97 42.91
C TYR A 128 -22.79 51.36 42.50
N PHE A 129 -23.57 52.37 42.91
CA PHE A 129 -23.29 53.80 43.04
C PHE A 129 -22.39 54.50 42.01
#